data_AF-A0A165Q3L2-F1
#
_entry.id   AF-A0A165Q3L2-F1
#
_cell.length_a   1.000
_cell.length_b   1.000
_cell.length_c   1.000
_cell.angle_alpha   90.00
_cell.angle_beta   90.00
_cell.angle_gamma   90.00
#
_symmetry.space_group_name_H-M   'P 1'
#
loop_
_entity.id
_entity.type
_entity.pdbx_description
1 polymer ?
#
loop_
_entity_poly.entity_id
_entity_poly.type
_entity_poly.pdbx_seq_one_letter_code
_entity_poly.pdbx_strand_id
1 'polypeptide(L)'
;MSFFSSSGGTYSFSNYSVAKYIGNGSSSISTRTNQSVLSLDDESKDKTKTPDLKPTPDTAVDARAKLTDLYGDLDTTSSKYKDDIEAFRKDIFDDLEFDRETLHLIASNENGYFSDEEIEAAKQVMQEQLDEILKKDAPEAGPTADNYLSLLKYLEEETSAEEQKSFEWAESKASAQAAYKRLSGGKESDLFSNDPVVNLLTKAHEDLFDLQKTNPDAKLESMSAYDSAQYQWERNNNSYDAYTSPDAWWK
;
A
#
# COMPACT_ATOMS: atom_id res chain seq x y z
N MET A 1 33.94 34.40 34.95
CA MET A 1 33.64 32.97 35.13
C MET A 1 32.14 32.77 34.98
N SER A 2 31.78 31.78 34.16
CA SER A 2 30.55 30.99 34.15
C SER A 2 29.23 31.61 33.63
N PHE A 3 28.79 30.96 32.56
CA PHE A 3 27.54 30.99 31.81
C PHE A 3 26.34 30.51 32.66
N PHE A 4 25.11 30.89 32.30
CA PHE A 4 24.11 29.96 31.73
C PHE A 4 22.90 30.74 31.15
N SER A 5 22.61 30.42 29.90
CA SER A 5 21.40 30.77 29.17
C SER A 5 20.33 29.72 29.45
N SER A 6 19.05 30.11 29.44
CA SER A 6 17.92 29.19 29.27
C SER A 6 16.85 29.90 28.45
N SER A 7 16.76 29.53 27.17
CA SER A 7 15.59 29.80 26.34
C SER A 7 14.66 28.58 26.45
N GLY A 8 13.50 28.75 27.08
CA GLY A 8 12.40 27.80 26.98
C GLY A 8 11.68 27.99 25.64
N GLY A 9 11.98 27.15 24.66
CA GLY A 9 11.17 26.98 23.46
C GLY A 9 10.27 25.77 23.64
N THR A 10 8.97 25.99 23.82
CA THR A 10 7.94 24.96 23.75
C THR A 10 7.77 24.55 22.28
N TYR A 11 8.19 23.33 21.93
CA TYR A 11 7.96 22.78 20.59
C TYR A 11 6.55 22.17 20.55
N SER A 12 5.67 22.80 19.76
CA SER A 12 4.37 22.26 19.39
C SER A 12 4.59 21.13 18.39
N PHE A 13 4.34 19.90 18.81
CA PHE A 13 4.30 18.74 17.93
C PHE A 13 2.97 18.75 17.17
N SER A 14 2.95 19.44 16.03
CA SER A 14 1.80 19.42 15.13
C SER A 14 2.21 18.81 13.81
N ASN A 15 1.42 17.82 13.38
CA ASN A 15 1.33 17.23 12.04
C ASN A 15 2.37 16.16 11.69
N TYR A 16 2.15 14.95 12.21
CA TYR A 16 2.56 13.73 11.50
C TYR A 16 1.35 13.26 10.70
N SER A 17 1.21 13.78 9.49
CA SER A 17 0.41 13.10 8.50
C SER A 17 1.16 11.81 8.17
N VAL A 18 0.58 10.66 8.52
CA VAL A 18 0.79 9.44 7.76
C VAL A 18 0.73 9.85 6.29
N ALA A 19 1.78 9.52 5.54
CA ALA A 19 1.94 9.94 4.15
C ALA A 19 0.59 9.75 3.44
N LYS A 20 -0.09 10.87 3.13
CA LYS A 20 -1.22 10.84 2.21
C LYS A 20 -0.61 10.40 0.89
N TYR A 21 -0.78 9.13 0.57
CA TYR A 21 -0.64 8.61 -0.78
C TYR A 21 -1.72 9.29 -1.64
N ILE A 22 -1.43 10.50 -2.10
CA ILE A 22 -2.09 11.04 -3.30
C ILE A 22 -1.31 10.42 -4.46
N GLY A 23 -1.72 9.22 -4.84
CA GLY A 23 -1.31 8.59 -6.09
C GLY A 23 -1.90 9.35 -7.27
N ASN A 24 -1.42 10.56 -7.55
CA ASN A 24 -1.67 11.22 -8.83
C ASN A 24 -0.64 10.72 -9.84
N GLY A 25 -0.71 9.43 -10.14
CA GLY A 25 -0.05 8.80 -11.27
C GLY A 25 -0.97 8.91 -12.48
N SER A 26 -0.94 10.05 -13.17
CA SER A 26 -1.51 10.18 -14.51
C SER A 26 -0.72 9.31 -15.49
N SER A 27 -0.97 8.00 -15.45
CA SER A 27 -0.64 7.11 -16.55
C SER A 27 -1.67 7.38 -17.64
N SER A 28 -1.26 8.14 -18.66
CA SER A 28 -2.04 8.39 -19.86
C SER A 28 -2.31 7.08 -20.59
N ILE A 29 -3.39 6.39 -20.24
CA ILE A 29 -3.95 5.31 -21.04
C ILE A 29 -4.78 5.96 -22.14
N SER A 30 -4.26 5.83 -23.36
CA SER A 30 -4.97 6.20 -24.57
C SER A 30 -6.32 5.49 -24.62
N THR A 31 -7.37 6.28 -24.80
CA THR A 31 -8.75 5.83 -25.03
C THR A 31 -8.82 4.73 -26.07
N ARG A 32 -9.38 3.58 -25.69
CA ARG A 32 -10.08 2.72 -26.64
C ARG A 32 -11.38 2.23 -26.00
N THR A 33 -12.44 2.94 -26.34
CA THR A 33 -13.83 2.55 -26.14
C THR A 33 -14.02 1.14 -26.69
N ASN A 34 -14.55 0.22 -25.87
CA ASN A 34 -15.44 -0.83 -26.31
C ASN A 34 -16.34 -1.21 -25.13
N GLN A 35 -17.57 -0.71 -25.20
CA GLN A 35 -18.69 -1.29 -24.45
C GLN A 35 -18.89 -2.71 -24.97
N SER A 36 -18.92 -3.69 -24.08
CA SER A 36 -19.52 -4.99 -24.38
C SER A 36 -20.34 -5.43 -23.19
N VAL A 37 -21.65 -5.29 -23.40
CA VAL A 37 -22.76 -5.87 -22.67
C VAL A 37 -22.56 -7.40 -22.67
N LEU A 38 -22.47 -8.04 -21.51
CA LEU A 38 -22.45 -9.50 -21.42
C LEU A 38 -23.89 -10.02 -21.38
N SER A 39 -24.40 -10.39 -22.55
CA SER A 39 -25.41 -11.44 -22.66
C SER A 39 -24.69 -12.80 -22.65
N LEU A 40 -25.25 -13.73 -21.89
CA LEU A 40 -24.93 -15.15 -21.98
C LEU A 40 -25.24 -15.66 -23.40
N ASP A 41 -24.30 -16.39 -24.00
CA ASP A 41 -24.47 -17.72 -24.59
C ASP A 41 -23.44 -18.00 -25.71
N ASP A 42 -22.87 -19.20 -25.60
CA ASP A 42 -22.38 -20.10 -26.65
C ASP A 42 -20.94 -19.99 -27.21
N GLU A 43 -20.38 -21.19 -27.34
CA GLU A 43 -19.03 -21.63 -27.66
C GLU A 43 -18.52 -21.14 -29.02
N SER A 44 -17.33 -20.54 -29.08
CA SER A 44 -16.42 -20.74 -30.22
C SER A 44 -14.98 -20.29 -29.91
N LYS A 45 -14.05 -21.21 -30.21
CA LYS A 45 -12.61 -21.05 -30.10
C LYS A 45 -12.10 -19.90 -30.98
N ASP A 46 -11.54 -18.86 -30.38
CA ASP A 46 -10.49 -18.07 -31.02
C ASP A 46 -9.42 -17.65 -30.02
N LYS A 47 -8.16 -17.92 -30.36
CA LYS A 47 -6.99 -17.63 -29.54
C LYS A 47 -6.66 -16.15 -29.65
N THR A 48 -7.35 -15.35 -28.85
CA THR A 48 -6.88 -14.01 -28.50
C THR A 48 -5.89 -14.14 -27.34
N LYS A 49 -4.78 -13.42 -27.46
CA LYS A 49 -3.67 -13.37 -26.51
C LYS A 49 -4.21 -12.79 -25.20
N THR A 50 -4.62 -13.65 -24.28
CA THR A 50 -5.06 -13.27 -22.94
C THR A 50 -3.89 -12.52 -22.27
N PRO A 51 -4.10 -11.34 -21.68
CA PRO A 51 -3.17 -10.88 -20.66
C PRO A 51 -3.06 -12.00 -19.62
N ASP A 52 -1.85 -12.25 -19.15
CA ASP A 52 -1.55 -13.35 -18.22
C ASP A 52 -2.16 -13.02 -16.85
N LEU A 53 -3.49 -13.13 -16.75
CA LEU A 53 -4.26 -12.91 -15.53
C LEU A 53 -4.02 -14.12 -14.63
N LYS A 54 -3.48 -13.89 -13.43
CA LYS A 54 -3.36 -14.94 -12.43
C LYS A 54 -4.73 -15.56 -12.16
N PRO A 55 -4.80 -16.88 -11.88
CA PRO A 55 -6.05 -17.52 -11.50
C PRO A 55 -6.67 -16.80 -10.31
N THR A 56 -7.96 -16.50 -10.39
CA THR A 56 -8.70 -15.78 -9.36
C THR A 56 -8.89 -16.65 -8.13
N PRO A 57 -8.41 -16.24 -6.95
CA PRO A 57 -8.66 -16.97 -5.71
C PRO A 57 -10.16 -16.91 -5.39
N ASP A 58 -10.69 -17.98 -4.78
CA ASP A 58 -12.12 -18.06 -4.41
C ASP A 58 -12.54 -16.87 -3.52
N THR A 59 -11.65 -16.40 -2.65
CA THR A 59 -11.86 -15.21 -1.80
C THR A 59 -12.12 -13.92 -2.58
N ALA A 60 -11.46 -13.72 -3.74
CA ALA A 60 -11.72 -12.57 -4.59
C ALA A 60 -13.07 -12.68 -5.32
N VAL A 61 -13.49 -13.90 -5.67
CA VAL A 61 -14.82 -14.16 -6.25
C VAL A 61 -15.92 -13.88 -5.22
N ASP A 62 -15.74 -14.35 -3.99
CA ASP A 62 -16.66 -14.12 -2.88
C ASP A 62 -16.78 -12.63 -2.53
N ALA A 63 -15.66 -11.90 -2.53
CA ALA A 63 -15.65 -10.45 -2.33
C ALA A 63 -16.43 -9.70 -3.43
N ARG A 64 -16.22 -10.09 -4.69
CA ARG A 64 -16.96 -9.52 -5.83
C ARG A 64 -18.45 -9.81 -5.74
N ALA A 65 -18.83 -11.01 -5.29
CA ALA A 65 -20.24 -11.38 -5.09
C ALA A 65 -20.89 -10.48 -4.03
N LYS A 66 -20.26 -10.32 -2.86
CA LYS A 66 -20.74 -9.44 -1.79
C LYS A 66 -20.94 -7.99 -2.23
N LEU A 67 -19.97 -7.42 -2.96
CA LEU A 67 -20.09 -6.07 -3.53
C LEU A 67 -21.26 -5.98 -4.52
N THR A 68 -21.43 -6.99 -5.36
CA THR A 68 -22.50 -7.05 -6.36
C THR A 68 -23.88 -7.16 -5.72
N ASP A 69 -24.01 -7.92 -4.64
CA ASP A 69 -25.26 -8.04 -3.88
C ASP A 69 -25.66 -6.68 -3.28
N LEU A 70 -24.73 -5.95 -2.65
CA LEU A 70 -25.01 -4.60 -2.13
C LEU A 70 -25.35 -3.58 -3.22
N TYR A 71 -24.67 -3.63 -4.36
CA TYR A 71 -25.05 -2.80 -5.51
C TYR A 71 -26.48 -3.09 -5.98
N GLY A 72 -26.89 -4.37 -6.00
CA GLY A 72 -28.24 -4.78 -6.34
C GLY A 72 -29.29 -4.29 -5.36
N ASP A 73 -29.01 -4.38 -4.06
CA ASP A 73 -29.92 -3.92 -3.00
C ASP A 73 -30.11 -2.39 -3.02
N LEU A 74 -29.08 -1.64 -3.41
CA LEU A 74 -29.09 -0.18 -3.47
C LEU A 74 -29.44 0.41 -4.84
N ASP A 75 -29.72 -0.45 -5.83
CA ASP A 75 -29.92 -0.07 -7.25
C ASP A 75 -28.84 0.90 -7.74
N THR A 76 -27.57 0.53 -7.50
CA THR A 76 -26.44 1.41 -7.75
C THR A 76 -25.21 0.69 -8.28
N THR A 77 -24.17 1.44 -8.64
CA THR A 77 -22.88 0.93 -9.12
C THR A 77 -21.76 1.82 -8.59
N SER A 78 -20.52 1.33 -8.60
CA SER A 78 -19.34 2.11 -8.16
C SER A 78 -19.24 3.48 -8.85
N SER A 79 -19.59 3.56 -10.14
CA SER A 79 -19.55 4.79 -10.93
C SER A 79 -20.41 5.95 -10.39
N LYS A 80 -21.42 5.66 -9.54
CA LYS A 80 -22.19 6.72 -8.84
C LYS A 80 -21.29 7.53 -7.91
N TYR A 81 -20.27 6.89 -7.35
CA TYR A 81 -19.37 7.43 -6.34
C TYR A 81 -18.03 7.88 -6.92
N LYS A 82 -17.98 8.09 -8.23
CA LYS A 82 -16.77 8.60 -8.87
C LYS A 82 -16.33 9.89 -8.19
N ASP A 83 -15.07 9.91 -7.76
CA ASP A 83 -14.44 11.02 -7.03
C ASP A 83 -15.03 11.30 -5.62
N ASP A 84 -15.92 10.43 -5.10
CA ASP A 84 -16.53 10.53 -3.76
C ASP A 84 -16.38 9.21 -2.99
N ILE A 85 -15.11 8.90 -2.68
CA ILE A 85 -14.73 7.67 -2.00
C ILE A 85 -15.29 7.57 -0.58
N GLU A 86 -15.47 8.70 0.11
CA GLU A 86 -16.03 8.73 1.46
C GLU A 86 -17.49 8.27 1.46
N ALA A 87 -18.29 8.76 0.50
CA ALA A 87 -19.67 8.30 0.35
C ALA A 87 -19.73 6.83 -0.10
N PHE A 88 -18.85 6.40 -1.00
CA PHE A 88 -18.77 4.99 -1.42
C PHE A 88 -18.54 4.07 -0.23
N ARG A 89 -17.54 4.42 0.59
CA ARG A 89 -17.17 3.64 1.76
C ARG A 89 -18.32 3.51 2.74
N LYS A 90 -18.92 4.65 3.09
CA LYS A 90 -20.04 4.70 4.03
C LYS A 90 -21.28 3.94 3.56
N ASP A 91 -21.62 4.06 2.28
CA ASP A 91 -22.88 3.51 1.77
C ASP A 91 -22.76 2.03 1.37
N ILE A 92 -21.55 1.55 1.05
CA ILE A 92 -21.34 0.24 0.42
C ILE A 92 -20.22 -0.55 1.07
N PHE A 93 -19.02 0.03 1.19
CA PHE A 93 -17.82 -0.76 1.43
C PHE A 93 -17.62 -1.16 2.90
N ASP A 94 -17.86 -0.23 3.83
CA ASP A 94 -17.51 -0.43 5.25
C ASP A 94 -18.39 -1.49 5.92
N ASP A 95 -19.66 -1.59 5.51
CA ASP A 95 -20.62 -2.60 6.02
C ASP A 95 -20.27 -4.04 5.63
N LEU A 96 -19.36 -4.24 4.66
CA LEU A 96 -18.94 -5.57 4.20
C LEU A 96 -17.91 -6.22 5.12
N GLU A 97 -17.27 -5.45 6.01
CA GLU A 97 -16.30 -5.90 7.02
C GLU A 97 -15.26 -6.91 6.47
N PHE A 98 -14.66 -6.59 5.32
CA PHE A 98 -13.66 -7.45 4.70
C PHE A 98 -12.42 -7.63 5.60
N ASP A 99 -11.90 -8.86 5.66
CA ASP A 99 -10.64 -9.14 6.34
C ASP A 99 -9.43 -8.58 5.57
N ARG A 100 -8.27 -8.53 6.23
CA ARG A 100 -7.03 -7.94 5.67
C ARG A 100 -6.63 -8.59 4.36
N GLU A 101 -6.74 -9.91 4.26
CA GLU A 101 -6.39 -10.67 3.07
C GLU A 101 -7.30 -10.29 1.90
N THR A 102 -8.61 -10.23 2.13
CA THR A 102 -9.58 -9.82 1.11
C THR A 102 -9.37 -8.38 0.69
N LEU A 103 -9.13 -7.47 1.64
CA LEU A 103 -8.81 -6.08 1.34
C LEU A 103 -7.55 -5.97 0.47
N HIS A 104 -6.50 -6.75 0.75
CA HIS A 104 -5.30 -6.76 -0.07
C HIS A 104 -5.56 -7.28 -1.49
N LEU A 105 -6.39 -8.31 -1.64
CA LEU A 105 -6.80 -8.82 -2.97
C LEU A 105 -7.56 -7.76 -3.77
N ILE A 106 -8.48 -7.03 -3.13
CA ILE A 106 -9.20 -5.93 -3.77
C ILE A 106 -8.23 -4.80 -4.14
N ALA A 107 -7.35 -4.41 -3.20
CA ALA A 107 -6.42 -3.29 -3.36
C ALA A 107 -5.33 -3.54 -4.42
N SER A 108 -4.84 -4.78 -4.53
CA SER A 108 -3.86 -5.18 -5.54
C SER A 108 -4.50 -5.37 -6.91
N ASN A 109 -5.76 -5.83 -6.93
CA ASN A 109 -6.55 -6.10 -8.14
C ASN A 109 -5.77 -6.85 -9.22
N GLU A 110 -4.94 -7.83 -8.85
CA GLU A 110 -4.11 -8.58 -9.79
C GLU A 110 -4.94 -9.29 -10.88
N ASN A 111 -6.23 -9.49 -10.59
CA ASN A 111 -7.19 -10.19 -11.43
C ASN A 111 -8.03 -9.25 -12.32
N GLY A 112 -8.04 -7.94 -12.04
CA GLY A 112 -8.80 -6.94 -12.81
C GLY A 112 -10.32 -6.97 -12.60
N TYR A 113 -10.81 -7.47 -11.46
CA TYR A 113 -12.24 -7.62 -11.14
C TYR A 113 -12.83 -6.42 -10.40
N PHE A 114 -12.00 -5.59 -9.79
CA PHE A 114 -12.44 -4.50 -8.93
C PHE A 114 -12.33 -3.15 -9.65
N SER A 115 -13.27 -2.24 -9.37
CA SER A 115 -13.24 -0.88 -9.90
C SER A 115 -12.27 0.01 -9.13
N ASP A 116 -11.92 1.17 -9.69
CA ASP A 116 -11.00 2.11 -9.06
C ASP A 116 -11.49 2.55 -7.66
N GLU A 117 -12.81 2.76 -7.49
CA GLU A 117 -13.41 3.09 -6.20
C GLU A 117 -13.29 1.95 -5.17
N GLU A 118 -13.44 0.71 -5.61
CA GLU A 118 -13.29 -0.47 -4.72
C GLU A 118 -11.83 -0.65 -4.30
N ILE A 119 -10.89 -0.45 -5.23
CA ILE A 119 -9.45 -0.48 -4.96
C ILE A 119 -9.06 0.62 -3.96
N GLU A 120 -9.54 1.84 -4.18
CA GLU A 120 -9.23 2.97 -3.31
C GLU A 120 -9.83 2.78 -1.91
N ALA A 121 -11.06 2.29 -1.81
CA ALA A 121 -11.71 1.99 -0.54
C ALA A 121 -10.93 0.93 0.23
N ALA A 122 -10.54 -0.17 -0.42
CA ALA A 122 -9.75 -1.22 0.20
C ALA A 122 -8.42 -0.68 0.76
N LYS A 123 -7.71 0.16 -0.01
CA LYS A 123 -6.47 0.80 0.44
C LYS A 123 -6.69 1.71 1.64
N GLN A 124 -7.79 2.47 1.67
CA GLN A 124 -8.12 3.32 2.81
C GLN A 124 -8.41 2.49 4.07
N VAL A 125 -9.21 1.42 3.98
CA VAL A 125 -9.48 0.55 5.13
C VAL A 125 -8.20 -0.11 5.62
N MET A 126 -7.34 -0.61 4.73
CA MET A 126 -6.04 -1.17 5.11
C MET A 126 -5.17 -0.15 5.85
N GLN A 127 -5.16 1.11 5.41
CA GLN A 127 -4.42 2.16 6.08
C GLN A 127 -5.02 2.50 7.45
N GLU A 128 -6.34 2.54 7.57
CA GLU A 128 -7.05 2.77 8.83
C GLU A 128 -6.73 1.71 9.86
N GLN A 129 -6.66 0.42 9.47
CA GLN A 129 -6.24 -0.66 10.35
C GLN A 129 -4.83 -0.43 10.92
N LEU A 130 -3.89 0.08 10.12
CA LEU A 130 -2.55 0.42 10.61
C LEU A 130 -2.59 1.63 11.57
N ASP A 131 -3.38 2.65 11.23
CA ASP A 131 -3.57 3.86 12.01
C ASP A 131 -4.21 3.58 13.39
N GLU A 132 -5.18 2.67 13.45
CA GLU A 132 -5.84 2.25 14.69
C GLU A 132 -4.86 1.63 15.67
N ILE A 133 -3.93 0.80 15.18
CA ILE A 133 -2.87 0.21 16.00
C ILE A 133 -1.95 1.30 16.57
N LEU A 134 -1.64 2.30 15.75
CA LEU A 134 -0.78 3.42 16.16
C LEU A 134 -1.44 4.34 17.20
N LYS A 135 -2.77 4.45 17.19
CA LYS A 135 -3.55 5.36 18.05
C LYS A 135 -4.12 4.69 19.31
N LYS A 136 -3.94 3.38 19.47
CA LYS A 136 -4.60 2.53 20.47
C LYS A 136 -4.60 3.07 21.91
N ASP A 137 -3.47 3.61 22.39
CA ASP A 137 -3.32 4.00 23.80
C ASP A 137 -3.53 5.49 24.07
N ALA A 138 -3.29 6.34 23.06
CA ALA A 138 -3.37 7.79 23.22
C ALA A 138 -3.55 8.50 21.86
N PRO A 139 -4.78 8.56 21.31
CA PRO A 139 -5.02 9.12 19.97
C PRO A 139 -4.59 10.59 19.85
N GLU A 140 -4.62 11.34 20.96
CA GLU A 140 -4.28 12.78 21.02
C GLU A 140 -2.78 13.06 21.29
N ALA A 141 -2.02 12.08 21.77
CA ALA A 141 -0.62 12.28 22.20
C ALA A 141 0.42 11.90 21.13
N GLY A 142 -0.04 11.35 20.00
CA GLY A 142 0.80 10.78 18.95
C GLY A 142 1.35 9.38 19.31
N PRO A 143 1.82 8.60 18.30
CA PRO A 143 2.24 7.22 18.53
C PRO A 143 3.55 7.12 19.33
N THR A 144 3.61 6.15 20.25
CA THR A 144 4.81 5.82 21.02
C THR A 144 5.65 4.73 20.35
N ALA A 145 6.86 4.45 20.86
CA ALA A 145 7.66 3.31 20.40
C ALA A 145 6.89 1.98 20.53
N ASP A 146 6.13 1.78 21.62
CA ASP A 146 5.36 0.54 21.83
C ASP A 146 4.20 0.40 20.84
N ASN A 147 3.62 1.52 20.37
CA ASN A 147 2.62 1.50 19.31
C ASN A 147 3.23 1.03 17.98
N TYR A 148 4.44 1.50 17.64
CA TYR A 148 5.16 1.01 16.44
C TYR A 148 5.63 -0.43 16.58
N LEU A 149 6.00 -0.88 17.78
CA LEU A 149 6.30 -2.30 18.02
C LEU A 149 5.05 -3.17 17.80
N SER A 150 3.89 -2.70 18.24
CA SER A 150 2.59 -3.36 17.98
C SER A 150 2.25 -3.40 16.49
N LEU A 151 2.53 -2.31 15.77
CA LEU A 151 2.35 -2.26 14.31
C LEU A 151 3.29 -3.23 13.58
N LEU A 152 4.55 -3.31 13.98
CA LEU A 152 5.52 -4.26 13.40
C LEU A 152 5.08 -5.71 13.59
N LYS A 153 4.46 -6.02 14.73
CA LYS A 153 3.90 -7.33 15.03
C LYS A 153 2.68 -7.63 14.16
N TYR A 154 1.77 -6.66 14.02
CA TYR A 154 0.61 -6.78 13.14
C TYR A 154 1.02 -7.03 11.69
N LEU A 155 1.98 -6.28 11.17
CA LEU A 155 2.50 -6.47 9.80
C LEU A 155 3.22 -7.81 9.58
N GLU A 156 3.56 -8.54 10.64
CA GLU A 156 4.14 -9.87 10.56
C GLU A 156 3.08 -10.98 10.65
N GLU A 157 2.11 -10.80 11.54
CA GLU A 157 1.14 -11.83 11.92
C GLU A 157 -0.17 -11.78 11.12
N GLU A 158 -0.61 -10.58 10.70
CA GLU A 158 -1.96 -10.34 10.17
C GLU A 158 -1.98 -10.07 8.65
N THR A 159 -0.82 -9.96 8.01
CA THR A 159 -0.70 -9.75 6.56
C THR A 159 -0.43 -11.08 5.85
N SER A 160 -1.03 -11.31 4.69
CA SER A 160 -0.81 -12.53 3.91
C SER A 160 0.60 -12.61 3.31
N ALA A 161 1.04 -13.81 2.93
CA ALA A 161 2.34 -14.01 2.29
C ALA A 161 2.44 -13.30 0.92
N GLU A 162 1.30 -13.08 0.28
CA GLU A 162 1.14 -12.30 -0.95
C GLU A 162 1.33 -10.81 -0.66
N GLU A 163 0.67 -10.28 0.39
CA GLU A 163 0.85 -8.89 0.83
C GLU A 163 2.30 -8.61 1.19
N GLN A 164 2.97 -9.53 1.88
CA GLN A 164 4.39 -9.39 2.27
C GLN A 164 5.37 -9.30 1.09
N LYS A 165 4.96 -9.68 -0.13
CA LYS A 165 5.79 -9.53 -1.35
C LYS A 165 5.59 -8.18 -2.05
N SER A 166 4.57 -7.42 -1.65
CA SER A 166 4.27 -6.11 -2.23
C SER A 166 5.29 -5.06 -1.77
N PHE A 167 5.48 -4.03 -2.61
CA PHE A 167 6.35 -2.91 -2.25
C PHE A 167 5.73 -2.08 -1.11
N GLU A 168 4.40 -1.96 -1.13
CA GLU A 168 3.60 -1.21 -0.16
C GLU A 168 3.72 -1.80 1.26
N TRP A 169 3.74 -3.13 1.39
CA TRP A 169 4.03 -3.79 2.66
C TRP A 169 5.45 -3.48 3.13
N ALA A 170 6.43 -3.56 2.22
CA ALA A 170 7.83 -3.27 2.54
C ALA A 170 8.03 -1.83 3.03
N GLU A 171 7.34 -0.87 2.40
CA GLU A 171 7.31 0.54 2.82
C GLU A 171 6.66 0.72 4.19
N SER A 172 5.51 0.08 4.42
CA SER A 172 4.81 0.13 5.71
C SER A 172 5.68 -0.43 6.85
N LYS A 173 6.33 -1.59 6.62
CA LYS A 173 7.25 -2.22 7.57
C LYS A 173 8.45 -1.32 7.84
N ALA A 174 9.07 -0.77 6.79
CA ALA A 174 10.23 0.12 6.90
C ALA A 174 9.93 1.42 7.66
N SER A 175 8.79 2.06 7.36
CA SER A 175 8.30 3.25 8.07
C SER A 175 8.15 2.96 9.56
N ALA A 176 7.53 1.83 9.91
CA ALA A 176 7.36 1.41 11.30
C ALA A 176 8.71 1.11 11.99
N GLN A 177 9.67 0.47 11.31
CA GLN A 177 11.02 0.22 11.85
C GLN A 177 11.78 1.52 12.13
N ALA A 178 11.79 2.45 11.18
CA ALA A 178 12.45 3.74 11.32
C ALA A 178 11.83 4.56 12.46
N ALA A 179 10.51 4.58 12.56
CA ALA A 179 9.80 5.29 13.63
C ALA A 179 10.04 4.67 15.01
N TYR A 180 10.01 3.33 15.12
CA TYR A 180 10.35 2.61 16.35
C TYR A 180 11.79 2.92 16.79
N LYS A 181 12.76 2.79 15.88
CA LYS A 181 14.17 3.04 16.18
C LYS A 181 14.39 4.47 16.67
N ARG A 182 13.74 5.45 16.03
CA ARG A 182 13.80 6.85 16.46
C ARG A 182 13.24 7.06 17.87
N LEU A 183 12.04 6.55 18.16
CA LEU A 183 11.35 6.79 19.43
C LEU A 183 11.94 5.97 20.59
N SER A 184 12.56 4.83 20.30
CA SER A 184 13.18 3.96 21.30
C SER A 184 14.63 4.35 21.66
N GLY A 185 15.18 5.39 21.03
CA GLY A 185 16.56 5.84 21.23
C GLY A 185 17.60 4.99 20.49
N GLY A 186 17.24 4.45 19.33
CA GLY A 186 18.11 3.67 18.45
C GLY A 186 18.04 2.16 18.69
N LYS A 187 17.06 1.66 19.44
CA LYS A 187 16.91 0.21 19.66
C LYS A 187 16.35 -0.45 18.41
N GLU A 188 16.81 -1.67 18.19
CA GLU A 188 16.24 -2.59 17.20
C GLU A 188 15.36 -3.62 17.90
N SER A 189 14.40 -4.15 17.16
CA SER A 189 13.50 -5.22 17.60
C SER A 189 13.82 -6.50 16.83
N ASP A 190 13.47 -7.66 17.38
CA ASP A 190 13.50 -8.93 16.67
C ASP A 190 12.53 -8.98 15.47
N LEU A 191 11.54 -8.09 15.47
CA LEU A 191 10.60 -7.88 14.36
C LEU A 191 11.19 -7.09 13.17
N PHE A 192 12.47 -6.75 13.21
CA PHE A 192 13.15 -6.05 12.12
C PHE A 192 13.40 -6.99 10.95
N SER A 193 13.09 -6.52 9.73
CA SER A 193 13.28 -7.32 8.53
C SER A 193 14.76 -7.42 8.13
N ASN A 194 15.17 -8.60 7.66
CA ASN A 194 16.46 -8.78 6.98
C ASN A 194 16.36 -8.55 5.46
N ASP A 195 15.18 -8.21 4.95
CA ASP A 195 14.96 -7.92 3.53
C ASP A 195 15.78 -6.68 3.10
N PRO A 196 16.63 -6.79 2.06
CA PRO A 196 17.36 -5.66 1.52
C PRO A 196 16.50 -4.45 1.11
N VAL A 197 15.31 -4.69 0.54
CA VAL A 197 14.36 -3.64 0.14
C VAL A 197 13.85 -2.89 1.36
N VAL A 198 13.40 -3.63 2.39
CA VAL A 198 12.91 -3.04 3.64
C VAL A 198 14.01 -2.24 4.36
N ASN A 199 15.24 -2.74 4.35
CA ASN A 199 16.38 -2.05 4.94
C ASN A 199 16.72 -0.73 4.21
N LEU A 200 16.65 -0.73 2.88
CA LEU A 200 16.85 0.48 2.07
C LEU A 200 15.73 1.50 2.31
N LEU A 201 14.47 1.06 2.37
CA LEU A 201 13.33 1.92 2.72
C LEU A 201 13.43 2.46 4.15
N THR A 202 13.89 1.64 5.10
CA THR A 202 14.08 2.06 6.49
C THR A 202 15.11 3.20 6.55
N LYS A 203 16.22 3.04 5.82
CA LYS A 203 17.22 4.10 5.66
C LYS A 203 16.64 5.34 4.98
N ALA A 204 15.82 5.19 3.94
CA ALA A 204 15.17 6.32 3.28
C ALA A 204 14.29 7.12 4.26
N HIS A 205 13.54 6.46 5.14
CA HIS A 205 12.78 7.14 6.19
C HIS A 205 13.67 7.84 7.23
N GLU A 206 14.79 7.24 7.62
CA GLU A 206 15.77 7.88 8.51
C GLU A 206 16.38 9.14 7.87
N ASP A 207 16.85 9.03 6.63
CA ASP A 207 17.44 10.14 5.85
C ASP A 207 16.41 11.26 5.63
N LEU A 208 15.16 10.90 5.30
CA LEU A 208 14.06 11.85 5.14
C LEU A 208 13.82 12.64 6.43
N PHE A 209 13.76 11.97 7.57
CA PHE A 209 13.54 12.62 8.86
C PHE A 209 14.65 13.63 9.18
N ASP A 210 15.90 13.28 8.89
CA ASP A 210 17.03 14.18 9.08
C ASP A 210 16.99 15.37 8.12
N LEU A 211 16.63 15.14 6.85
CA LEU A 211 16.51 16.20 5.86
C LEU A 211 15.37 17.17 6.19
N GLN A 212 14.22 16.66 6.65
CA GLN A 212 13.05 17.47 7.02
C GLN A 212 13.31 18.48 8.13
N LYS A 213 14.36 18.29 8.94
CA LYS A 213 14.81 19.30 9.93
C LYS A 213 15.29 20.60 9.27
N THR A 214 15.77 20.53 8.04
CA THR A 214 16.29 21.68 7.27
C THR A 214 15.49 21.99 6.01
N ASN A 215 14.75 21.01 5.49
CA ASN A 215 13.87 21.13 4.33
C ASN A 215 12.54 20.39 4.60
N PRO A 216 11.56 21.04 5.24
CA PRO A 216 10.29 20.40 5.64
C PRO A 216 9.48 19.79 4.49
N ASP A 217 9.66 20.29 3.26
CA ASP A 217 8.95 19.82 2.07
C ASP A 217 9.65 18.63 1.37
N ALA A 218 10.73 18.11 1.95
CA ALA A 218 11.40 16.91 1.45
C ALA A 218 10.45 15.71 1.42
N LYS A 219 10.58 14.91 0.36
CA LYS A 219 9.73 13.74 0.09
C LYS A 219 10.52 12.45 0.14
N LEU A 220 9.88 11.35 0.53
CA LEU A 220 10.52 10.04 0.65
C LEU A 220 11.12 9.58 -0.68
N GLU A 221 10.38 9.81 -1.77
CA GLU A 221 10.72 9.42 -3.13
C GLU A 221 11.91 10.22 -3.70
N SER A 222 12.36 11.26 -3.00
CA SER A 222 13.58 11.98 -3.35
C SER A 222 14.85 11.42 -2.68
N MET A 223 14.70 10.43 -1.80
CA MET A 223 15.81 9.83 -1.07
C MET A 223 16.52 8.81 -1.96
N SER A 224 17.86 8.91 -2.07
CA SER A 224 18.64 7.95 -2.87
C SER A 224 18.47 6.49 -2.41
N ALA A 225 18.20 6.28 -1.12
CA ALA A 225 17.91 4.95 -0.59
C ALA A 225 16.54 4.42 -1.06
N TYR A 226 15.54 5.29 -1.27
CA TYR A 226 14.24 4.92 -1.83
C TYR A 226 14.38 4.46 -3.29
N ASP A 227 15.09 5.24 -4.12
CA ASP A 227 15.39 4.85 -5.52
C ASP A 227 16.09 3.49 -5.59
N SER A 228 17.04 3.25 -4.68
CA SER A 228 17.76 1.98 -4.59
C SER A 228 16.84 0.83 -4.18
N ALA A 229 15.89 1.07 -3.28
CA ALA A 229 14.90 0.09 -2.86
C ALA A 229 13.97 -0.29 -4.01
N GLN A 230 13.44 0.70 -4.73
CA GLN A 230 12.59 0.48 -5.90
C GLN A 230 13.33 -0.32 -6.97
N TYR A 231 14.56 0.06 -7.31
CA TYR A 231 15.39 -0.69 -8.25
C TYR A 231 15.61 -2.15 -7.83
N GLN A 232 15.87 -2.40 -6.54
CA GLN A 232 16.02 -3.76 -6.04
C GLN A 232 14.72 -4.57 -6.08
N TRP A 233 13.61 -3.96 -5.68
CA TRP A 233 12.30 -4.61 -5.72
C TRP A 233 11.89 -4.97 -7.15
N GLU A 234 12.03 -4.03 -8.09
CA GLU A 234 11.77 -4.26 -9.51
C GLU A 234 12.66 -5.38 -10.06
N ARG A 235 13.94 -5.43 -9.68
CA ARG A 235 14.84 -6.51 -10.11
C ARG A 235 14.47 -7.88 -9.55
N ASN A 236 13.96 -7.93 -8.32
CA ASN A 236 13.56 -9.18 -7.69
C ASN A 236 12.24 -9.71 -8.26
N ASN A 237 11.34 -8.82 -8.67
CA ASN A 237 10.00 -9.18 -9.12
C ASN A 237 9.85 -9.22 -10.64
N ASN A 238 10.65 -8.46 -11.39
CA ASN A 238 10.78 -8.60 -12.83
C ASN A 238 11.87 -9.63 -13.12
N SER A 239 11.45 -10.88 -13.31
CA SER A 239 12.25 -11.80 -14.09
C SER A 239 12.44 -11.15 -15.46
N TYR A 240 13.63 -10.62 -15.75
CA TYR A 240 14.02 -10.48 -17.15
C TYR A 240 13.87 -11.88 -17.73
N ASP A 241 12.85 -12.08 -18.57
CA ASP A 241 12.72 -13.24 -19.43
C ASP A 241 14.13 -13.60 -19.87
N ALA A 242 14.61 -14.77 -19.43
CA ALA A 242 16.00 -15.17 -19.61
C ALA A 242 16.38 -14.83 -21.04
N TYR A 243 17.30 -13.87 -21.20
CA TYR A 243 17.72 -13.38 -22.51
C TYR A 243 18.14 -14.60 -23.30
N THR A 244 17.26 -15.06 -24.19
CA THR A 244 17.57 -16.17 -25.07
C THR A 244 18.56 -15.57 -26.03
N SER A 245 19.85 -15.86 -25.80
CA SER A 245 20.90 -15.38 -26.69
C SER A 245 20.45 -15.69 -28.12
N PRO A 246 20.48 -14.72 -29.03
CA PRO A 246 20.19 -14.97 -30.43
C PRO A 246 21.06 -16.09 -31.02
N ASP A 247 22.12 -16.57 -30.37
CA ASP A 247 23.00 -17.59 -30.98
C ASP A 247 22.39 -18.98 -31.24
N ALA A 248 21.09 -19.20 -31.04
CA ALA A 248 20.39 -20.44 -31.39
C ALA A 248 20.05 -20.61 -32.89
N TRP A 249 20.27 -19.62 -33.77
CA TRP A 249 20.01 -19.74 -35.22
C TRP A 249 21.20 -20.16 -36.10
N TRP A 250 22.38 -20.47 -35.53
CA TRP A 250 23.56 -20.93 -36.29
C TRP A 250 24.10 -22.31 -35.87
N LYS A 251 23.25 -23.34 -35.87
CA LYS A 251 23.72 -24.74 -35.90
C LYS A 251 23.04 -25.53 -36.99
#